data_AF-A0A388KS31-F1
#
_entry.id   AF-A0A388KS31-F1
#
_cell.length_a   1.000
_cell.length_b   1.000
_cell.length_c   1.000
_cell.angle_alpha   90.00
_cell.angle_beta   90.00
_cell.angle_gamma   90.00
#
_symmetry.space_group_name_H-M   'P 1'
#
loop_
_entity.id
_entity.type
_entity.pdbx_description
1 polymer ?
#
loop_
_entity_poly.entity_id
_entity_poly.type
_entity_poly.pdbx_seq_one_letter_code
_entity_poly.pdbx_strand_id
1 'polypeptide(L)'
;MFESGVLSTSLSKTVVPLGYFYAGTVQILAGLLQFLAHDTFGCTAFCSFGAFWVSYAYFVMAIEPLLDKDDLHSAKGVFVLPWVVLSAYMTVISLRTARVLTVTFVLLTLTLFVQTVGQFADSKGCQKAGGWIAFITSLSAGYCSCAFLFLETWKEEILPILFHEHIPVKRRSVVRGFSLSLTPD
;
A
#
# COMPACT_ATOMS: atom_id res chain seq x y z
N MET A 1 -8.18 -0.67 14.14
CA MET A 1 -9.19 -1.03 15.17
C MET A 1 -8.56 -1.63 16.42
N PHE A 2 -7.65 -2.62 16.31
CA PHE A 2 -6.89 -3.13 17.47
C PHE A 2 -5.94 -2.07 18.03
N GLU A 3 -5.09 -1.49 17.18
CA GLU A 3 -4.15 -0.41 17.58
C GLU A 3 -4.87 0.84 18.10
N SER A 4 -6.07 1.15 17.60
CA SER A 4 -6.86 2.30 18.08
C SER A 4 -7.52 2.05 19.45
N GLY A 5 -7.41 0.84 20.00
CA GLY A 5 -8.02 0.44 21.27
C GLY A 5 -9.53 0.22 21.21
N VAL A 6 -10.12 0.14 20.01
CA VAL A 6 -11.56 -0.10 19.83
C VAL A 6 -11.90 -1.59 20.02
N LEU A 7 -11.00 -2.47 19.58
CA LEU A 7 -11.13 -3.92 19.72
C LEU A 7 -10.06 -4.47 20.67
N SER A 8 -10.41 -5.53 21.40
CA SER A 8 -9.48 -6.21 22.29
C SER A 8 -8.31 -6.82 21.52
N THR A 9 -7.08 -6.58 21.99
CA THR A 9 -5.84 -7.10 21.39
C THR A 9 -5.75 -8.62 21.43
N SER A 10 -6.51 -9.29 22.30
CA SER A 10 -6.59 -10.76 22.36
C SER A 10 -7.12 -11.39 21.06
N LEU A 11 -7.86 -10.62 20.26
CA LEU A 11 -8.43 -11.05 18.98
C LEU A 11 -7.59 -10.61 17.78
N SER A 12 -6.42 -10.00 17.99
CA SER A 12 -5.59 -9.47 16.90
C SER A 12 -5.14 -10.57 15.93
N LYS A 13 -4.90 -11.79 16.42
CA LYS A 13 -4.50 -12.94 15.59
C LYS A 13 -5.54 -13.32 14.54
N THR A 14 -6.79 -12.93 14.71
CA THR A 14 -7.87 -13.15 13.71
C THR A 14 -7.59 -12.42 12.40
N VAL A 15 -6.75 -11.38 12.39
CA VAL A 15 -6.41 -10.65 11.15
C VAL A 15 -5.31 -11.31 10.34
N VAL A 16 -4.57 -12.28 10.91
CA VAL A 16 -3.42 -12.89 10.24
C VAL A 16 -3.82 -13.61 8.93
N PRO A 17 -4.89 -14.42 8.88
CA PRO A 17 -5.33 -15.03 7.61
C PRO A 17 -5.76 -13.99 6.57
N LEU A 18 -6.42 -12.90 6.99
CA LEU A 18 -6.82 -11.80 6.10
C LEU A 18 -5.60 -11.08 5.52
N GLY A 19 -4.58 -10.83 6.35
CA GLY A 19 -3.30 -10.29 5.94
C GLY A 19 -2.60 -11.21 4.93
N TYR A 20 -2.52 -12.50 5.23
CA TYR A 20 -1.79 -13.45 4.38
C TYR A 20 -2.46 -13.69 3.02
N PHE A 21 -3.75 -14.00 3.01
CA PHE A 21 -4.45 -14.42 1.80
C PHE A 21 -4.97 -13.24 0.98
N TYR A 22 -5.72 -12.32 1.61
CA TYR A 22 -6.43 -11.28 0.86
C TYR A 22 -5.56 -10.05 0.65
N ALA A 23 -5.14 -9.40 1.74
CA ALA A 23 -4.29 -8.21 1.64
C ALA A 23 -2.88 -8.55 1.10
N GLY A 24 -2.42 -9.79 1.26
CA GLY A 24 -1.12 -10.25 0.79
C GLY A 24 -1.19 -10.88 -0.59
N THR A 25 -1.53 -12.17 -0.63
CA THR A 25 -1.43 -13.00 -1.85
C THR A 25 -2.29 -12.46 -3.00
N VAL A 26 -3.56 -12.16 -2.75
CA VAL A 26 -4.45 -11.63 -3.80
C VAL A 26 -3.97 -10.25 -4.28
N GLN A 27 -3.45 -9.41 -3.39
CA GLN A 27 -2.91 -8.11 -3.79
C GLN A 27 -1.66 -8.26 -4.68
N ILE A 28 -0.78 -9.23 -4.40
CA ILE A 28 0.36 -9.53 -5.28
C ILE A 28 -0.12 -9.96 -6.67
N LEU A 29 -1.10 -10.87 -6.73
CA LEU A 29 -1.67 -11.32 -8.01
C LEU A 29 -2.27 -10.14 -8.80
N ALA A 30 -3.00 -9.24 -8.13
CA ALA A 30 -3.50 -8.02 -8.75
C ALA A 30 -2.37 -7.13 -9.28
N GLY A 31 -1.25 -7.00 -8.56
CA GLY A 31 -0.07 -6.28 -9.03
C GLY A 31 0.55 -6.89 -10.29
N LEU A 32 0.64 -8.21 -10.38
CA LEU A 32 1.11 -8.89 -11.59
C LEU A 32 0.17 -8.66 -12.78
N LEU A 33 -1.14 -8.57 -12.55
CA LEU A 33 -2.09 -8.21 -13.60
C LEU A 33 -1.93 -6.75 -14.06
N GLN A 34 -1.55 -5.83 -13.16
CA GLN A 34 -1.23 -4.44 -13.55
C GLN A 34 0.01 -4.35 -14.44
N PHE A 35 0.98 -5.24 -14.27
CA PHE A 35 2.11 -5.32 -15.20
C PHE A 35 1.64 -5.65 -16.62
N LEU A 36 0.68 -6.58 -16.77
CA LEU A 36 0.06 -6.91 -18.06
C LEU A 36 -0.77 -5.75 -18.62
N ALA A 37 -1.34 -4.92 -17.75
CA ALA A 37 -2.05 -3.69 -18.13
C ALA A 37 -1.11 -2.50 -18.44
N HIS A 38 0.21 -2.71 -18.45
CA HIS A 38 1.23 -1.66 -18.62
C HIS A 38 1.17 -0.54 -17.56
N ASP A 39 0.62 -0.83 -16.38
CA ASP A 39 0.59 0.08 -15.24
C ASP A 39 1.72 -0.28 -14.26
N THR A 40 2.87 0.35 -14.45
CA THR A 40 4.05 0.15 -13.58
C THR A 40 3.79 0.63 -12.16
N PHE A 41 3.06 1.75 -12.01
CA PHE A 41 2.76 2.30 -10.68
C PHE A 41 1.90 1.34 -9.87
N GLY A 42 0.79 0.87 -10.45
CA GLY A 42 -0.10 -0.10 -9.82
C GLY A 42 0.58 -1.43 -9.54
N CYS A 43 1.40 -1.92 -10.49
CA CYS A 43 2.19 -3.13 -10.30
C CYS A 43 3.11 -3.01 -9.08
N THR A 44 3.93 -1.96 -9.00
CA THR A 44 4.84 -1.74 -7.88
C THR A 44 4.06 -1.59 -6.56
N ALA A 45 3.01 -0.76 -6.55
CA ALA A 45 2.19 -0.56 -5.35
C ALA A 45 1.61 -1.87 -4.82
N PHE A 46 0.89 -2.61 -5.66
CA PHE A 46 0.18 -3.81 -5.23
C PHE A 46 1.12 -4.97 -4.89
N CYS A 47 2.17 -5.20 -5.67
CA CYS A 47 3.16 -6.23 -5.33
C CYS A 47 3.91 -5.91 -4.03
N SER A 48 4.33 -4.66 -3.82
CA SER A 48 5.07 -4.30 -2.61
C SER A 48 4.18 -4.33 -1.35
N PHE A 49 2.98 -3.75 -1.37
CA PHE A 49 2.11 -3.82 -0.18
C PHE A 49 1.52 -5.21 0.05
N GLY A 50 1.33 -6.00 -1.01
CA GLY A 50 1.02 -7.42 -0.85
C GLY A 50 2.16 -8.19 -0.18
N ALA A 51 3.41 -7.92 -0.59
CA ALA A 51 4.59 -8.49 0.08
C ALA A 51 4.73 -8.02 1.53
N PHE A 52 4.39 -6.77 1.84
CA PHE A 52 4.29 -6.28 3.23
C PHE A 52 3.35 -7.15 4.05
N TRP A 53 2.13 -7.41 3.57
CA TRP A 53 1.15 -8.19 4.34
C TRP A 53 1.52 -9.67 4.49
N VAL A 54 2.05 -10.30 3.44
CA VAL A 54 2.54 -11.70 3.54
C VAL A 54 3.71 -11.79 4.52
N SER A 55 4.69 -10.90 4.41
CA SER A 55 5.85 -10.89 5.31
C SER A 55 5.49 -10.50 6.73
N TYR A 56 4.51 -9.62 6.95
CA TYR A 56 4.03 -9.26 8.28
C TYR A 56 3.26 -10.41 8.94
N ALA A 57 2.42 -11.12 8.18
CA ALA A 57 1.75 -12.33 8.67
C ALA A 57 2.78 -13.40 9.07
N TYR A 58 3.82 -13.61 8.25
CA TYR A 58 4.93 -14.49 8.60
C TYR A 58 5.69 -14.01 9.84
N PHE A 59 5.97 -12.70 9.95
CA PHE A 59 6.60 -12.10 11.12
C PHE A 59 5.81 -12.42 12.40
N VAL A 60 4.50 -12.16 12.42
CA VAL A 60 3.64 -12.41 13.59
C VAL A 60 3.54 -13.91 13.93
N MET A 61 3.50 -14.79 12.92
CA MET A 61 3.33 -16.23 13.14
C MET A 61 4.62 -16.95 13.56
N ALA A 62 5.75 -16.57 12.96
CA ALA A 62 6.99 -17.34 13.02
C ALA A 62 8.16 -16.60 13.67
N ILE A 63 8.21 -15.26 13.59
CA ILE A 63 9.35 -14.47 14.07
C ILE A 63 9.07 -13.87 15.45
N GLU A 64 7.92 -13.22 15.64
CA GLU A 64 7.52 -12.60 16.90
C GLU A 64 7.60 -13.54 18.12
N PRO A 65 7.20 -14.84 18.04
CA PRO A 65 7.36 -15.76 19.16
C PRO A 65 8.81 -16.12 19.52
N LEU A 66 9.77 -15.85 18.63
CA LEU A 66 11.20 -16.15 18.81
C LEU A 66 11.99 -14.95 19.37
N LEU A 67 11.36 -13.78 19.44
CA LEU A 67 11.99 -12.55 19.92
C LEU A 67 11.74 -12.34 21.41
N ASP A 68 12.71 -11.71 22.07
CA ASP A 68 12.54 -11.25 23.44
C ASP A 68 11.46 -10.16 23.50
N LYS A 69 10.63 -10.21 24.55
CA LYS A 69 9.49 -9.28 24.70
C LYS A 69 9.95 -7.84 24.78
N ASP A 70 11.12 -7.62 25.39
CA ASP A 70 11.71 -6.30 25.54
C ASP A 70 12.19 -5.76 24.19
N ASP A 71 12.58 -6.59 23.23
CA ASP A 71 13.03 -6.14 21.90
C ASP A 71 11.92 -6.08 20.84
N LEU A 72 10.74 -6.59 21.16
CA LEU A 72 9.64 -6.75 20.20
C LEU A 72 9.19 -5.43 19.57
N HIS A 73 9.14 -4.36 20.36
CA HIS A 73 8.79 -3.01 19.89
C HIS A 73 9.81 -2.52 18.85
N SER A 74 11.11 -2.67 19.14
CA SER A 74 12.19 -2.32 18.21
C SER A 74 12.15 -3.16 16.94
N ALA A 75 11.91 -4.47 17.05
CA ALA A 75 11.79 -5.36 15.90
C ALA A 75 10.62 -4.98 14.97
N LYS A 76 9.45 -4.66 15.55
CA LYS A 76 8.29 -4.15 14.78
C LYS A 76 8.60 -2.81 14.11
N GLY A 77 9.28 -1.90 14.81
CA GLY A 77 9.72 -0.63 14.24
C GLY A 77 10.65 -0.81 13.03
N VAL A 78 11.68 -1.66 13.17
CA VAL A 78 12.61 -2.01 12.08
C VAL A 78 11.88 -2.66 10.92
N PHE A 79 10.92 -3.55 11.18
CA PHE A 79 10.13 -4.19 10.14
C PHE A 79 9.31 -3.18 9.32
N VAL A 80 8.66 -2.21 9.97
CA VAL A 80 7.77 -1.24 9.31
C VAL A 80 8.55 -0.13 8.57
N LEU A 81 9.76 0.22 9.04
CA LEU A 81 10.54 1.37 8.55
C LEU A 81 10.78 1.40 7.02
N PRO A 82 11.18 0.32 6.33
CA PRO A 82 11.36 0.33 4.87
C PRO A 82 10.08 0.67 4.10
N TRP A 83 8.92 0.28 4.64
CA TRP A 83 7.62 0.53 4.03
C TRP A 83 7.20 2.00 4.14
N VAL A 84 7.69 2.71 5.15
CA VAL A 84 7.55 4.17 5.25
C VAL A 84 8.27 4.84 4.07
N VAL A 85 9.51 4.44 3.81
CA VAL A 85 10.32 4.99 2.71
C VAL A 85 9.65 4.71 1.36
N LEU A 86 9.20 3.47 1.15
CA LEU A 86 8.42 3.08 -0.02
C LEU A 86 7.20 3.98 -0.22
N SER A 87 6.38 4.09 0.82
CA SER A 87 5.13 4.85 0.77
C SER A 87 5.39 6.33 0.52
N ALA A 88 6.45 6.89 1.11
CA ALA A 88 6.80 8.29 0.95
C ALA A 88 7.15 8.65 -0.51
N TYR A 89 8.03 7.88 -1.17
CA TYR A 89 8.35 8.19 -2.57
C TYR A 89 7.16 7.87 -3.50
N MET A 90 6.40 6.82 -3.22
CA MET A 90 5.19 6.48 -3.97
C MET A 90 4.13 7.60 -3.86
N THR A 91 4.05 8.25 -2.70
CA THR A 91 3.22 9.44 -2.49
C THR A 91 3.62 10.57 -3.43
N VAL A 92 4.93 10.86 -3.53
CA VAL A 92 5.42 11.90 -4.46
C VAL A 92 5.09 11.55 -5.91
N ILE A 93 5.27 10.29 -6.31
CA ILE A 93 4.94 9.84 -7.68
C ILE A 93 3.43 9.93 -7.96
N SER A 94 2.59 9.62 -6.96
CA SER A 94 1.12 9.66 -7.09
C SER A 94 0.55 11.05 -7.36
N LEU A 95 1.31 12.13 -7.12
CA LEU A 95 0.92 13.51 -7.47
C LEU A 95 0.65 13.70 -8.97
N ARG A 96 1.11 12.76 -9.82
CA ARG A 96 0.86 12.77 -11.27
C ARG A 96 -0.19 11.73 -11.71
N THR A 97 -0.91 11.11 -10.78
CA THR A 97 -1.98 10.14 -11.07
C THR A 97 -3.36 10.74 -10.75
N ALA A 98 -4.11 10.15 -9.81
CA ALA A 98 -5.40 10.64 -9.34
C ALA A 98 -5.25 11.24 -7.93
N ARG A 99 -5.98 12.32 -7.63
CA ARG A 99 -5.93 12.94 -6.29
C ARG A 99 -6.42 11.99 -5.20
N VAL A 100 -7.46 11.19 -5.48
CA VAL A 100 -7.94 10.19 -4.52
C VAL A 100 -6.85 9.20 -4.12
N LEU A 101 -6.06 8.75 -5.10
CA LEU A 101 -4.93 7.85 -4.89
C LEU A 101 -3.81 8.53 -4.12
N THR A 102 -3.52 9.79 -4.44
CA THR A 102 -2.56 10.62 -3.69
C THR A 102 -2.95 10.71 -2.21
N VAL A 103 -4.21 11.02 -1.92
CA VAL A 103 -4.72 11.11 -0.54
C VAL A 103 -4.53 9.78 0.19
N THR A 104 -4.85 8.66 -0.46
CA THR A 104 -4.62 7.33 0.12
C THR A 104 -3.14 7.09 0.46
N PHE A 105 -2.22 7.45 -0.45
CA PHE A 105 -0.78 7.31 -0.22
C PHE A 105 -0.22 8.24 0.87
N VAL A 106 -0.71 9.49 0.95
CA VAL A 106 -0.37 10.41 2.05
C VAL A 106 -0.79 9.81 3.39
N LEU A 107 -2.04 9.36 3.50
CA LEU A 107 -2.57 8.75 4.72
C LEU A 107 -1.84 7.47 5.09
N LEU A 108 -1.49 6.65 4.10
CA LEU A 108 -0.70 5.43 4.30
C LEU A 108 0.70 5.74 4.81
N THR A 109 1.38 6.72 4.21
CA THR A 109 2.71 7.16 4.65
C THR A 109 2.67 7.67 6.09
N LEU A 110 1.68 8.51 6.42
CA LEU A 110 1.49 9.01 7.79
C LEU A 110 1.20 7.86 8.77
N THR A 111 0.37 6.89 8.37
CA THR A 111 0.07 5.71 9.18
C THR A 111 1.34 4.94 9.53
N LEU A 112 2.12 4.56 8.52
CA LEU A 112 3.33 3.76 8.71
C LEU A 112 4.38 4.56 9.49
N PHE A 113 4.54 5.86 9.20
CA PHE A 113 5.46 6.73 9.92
C PHE A 113 5.13 6.83 11.41
N VAL A 114 3.87 7.12 11.75
CA VAL A 114 3.42 7.22 13.15
C VAL A 114 3.52 5.87 13.86
N GLN A 115 3.24 4.76 13.17
CA GLN A 115 3.43 3.43 13.73
C GLN A 115 4.91 3.15 14.00
N THR A 116 5.82 3.40 13.05
CA THR A 116 7.26 3.20 13.24
C THR A 116 7.79 4.03 14.42
N VAL A 117 7.42 5.31 14.51
CA VAL A 117 7.79 6.16 15.64
C VAL A 117 7.20 5.64 16.94
N GLY A 118 5.94 5.21 16.93
CA GLY A 118 5.27 4.65 18.12
C GLY A 118 5.87 3.33 18.60
N GLN A 119 6.42 2.53 17.69
CA GLN A 119 7.15 1.30 18.01
C GLN A 119 8.53 1.62 18.61
N PHE A 120 9.32 2.50 17.98
CA PHE A 120 10.65 2.86 18.52
C PHE A 120 10.61 3.65 19.82
N ALA A 121 9.59 4.49 20.01
CA ALA A 121 9.41 5.26 21.24
C ALA A 121 8.67 4.48 22.35
N ASP A 122 8.27 3.23 22.09
CA ASP A 122 7.39 2.40 22.94
C ASP A 122 6.18 3.18 23.52
N SER A 123 5.61 4.07 22.69
CA SER A 123 4.56 5.00 23.12
C SER A 123 3.19 4.48 22.74
N LYS A 124 2.43 4.03 23.74
CA LYS A 124 1.01 3.62 23.58
C LYS A 124 0.15 4.73 22.98
N GLY A 125 0.43 5.99 23.29
CA GLY A 125 -0.28 7.14 22.73
C GLY A 125 -0.05 7.27 21.22
N CYS A 126 1.20 7.15 20.78
CA CYS A 126 1.56 7.18 19.36
C CYS A 126 0.98 5.98 18.62
N GLN A 127 1.04 4.78 19.20
CA GLN A 127 0.44 3.58 18.61
C GLN A 127 -1.08 3.73 18.43
N LYS A 128 -1.77 4.31 19.42
CA LYS A 128 -3.21 4.61 19.33
C LYS A 128 -3.53 5.63 18.24
N ALA A 129 -2.75 6.69 18.14
CA ALA A 129 -2.88 7.69 17.08
C ALA A 129 -2.67 7.05 15.70
N GLY A 130 -1.62 6.24 15.55
CA GLY A 130 -1.35 5.47 14.33
C GLY A 130 -2.51 4.54 13.96
N GLY A 131 -3.15 3.92 14.95
CA GLY A 131 -4.33 3.08 14.74
C GLY A 131 -5.55 3.82 14.20
N TRP A 132 -5.77 5.08 14.60
CA TRP A 132 -6.84 5.92 14.07
C TRP A 132 -6.54 6.41 12.65
N ILE A 133 -5.31 6.82 12.39
CA ILE A 133 -4.87 7.23 11.04
C ILE A 133 -4.96 6.02 10.09
N ALA A 134 -4.58 4.82 10.55
CA ALA A 134 -4.72 3.58 9.78
C ALA A 134 -6.19 3.29 9.41
N PHE A 135 -7.11 3.55 10.34
CA PHE A 135 -8.53 3.36 10.08
C PHE A 135 -9.04 4.32 9.00
N ILE A 136 -8.67 5.61 9.08
CA ILE A 136 -8.99 6.61 8.04
C ILE A 136 -8.35 6.24 6.70
N THR A 137 -7.11 5.75 6.71
CA THR A 137 -6.41 5.26 5.52
C THR A 137 -7.18 4.11 4.85
N SER A 138 -7.68 3.16 5.63
CA SER A 138 -8.49 2.05 5.10
C SER A 138 -9.79 2.52 4.46
N LEU A 139 -10.45 3.53 5.03
CA LEU A 139 -11.65 4.13 4.43
C LEU A 139 -11.33 4.86 3.12
N SER A 140 -10.22 5.61 3.08
CA SER A 140 -9.74 6.28 1.87
C SER A 140 -9.40 5.28 0.76
N ALA A 141 -8.72 4.17 1.09
CA ALA A 141 -8.40 3.11 0.14
C ALA A 141 -9.67 2.42 -0.37
N GLY A 142 -10.65 2.17 0.51
CA GLY A 142 -11.96 1.63 0.12
C GLY A 142 -12.71 2.56 -0.83
N TYR A 143 -12.73 3.86 -0.55
CA TYR A 143 -13.29 4.86 -1.45
C TYR A 143 -12.56 4.90 -2.80
N CYS A 144 -11.22 4.90 -2.79
CA CYS A 144 -10.40 4.86 -4.00
C CYS A 144 -10.75 3.66 -4.88
N SER A 145 -10.80 2.46 -4.30
CA SER A 145 -11.18 1.23 -5.00
C SER A 145 -12.60 1.32 -5.58
N CYS A 146 -13.56 1.76 -4.76
CA CYS A 146 -14.95 1.92 -5.17
C CYS A 146 -15.10 2.91 -6.34
N ALA A 147 -14.42 4.06 -6.27
CA ALA A 147 -14.45 5.07 -7.32
C ALA A 147 -13.90 4.54 -8.65
N PHE A 148 -12.77 3.82 -8.64
CA PHE A 148 -12.24 3.20 -9.85
C PHE A 148 -13.13 2.10 -10.40
N LEU A 149 -13.78 1.29 -9.55
CA LEU A 149 -14.75 0.29 -10.00
C LEU A 149 -15.98 0.92 -10.66
N PHE A 150 -16.52 2.00 -10.08
CA PHE A 150 -17.63 2.75 -10.70
C PHE A 150 -17.23 3.34 -12.04
N LEU A 151 -16.08 4.00 -12.11
CA LEU A 151 -15.56 4.57 -13.36
C LEU A 151 -15.41 3.48 -14.43
N GLU A 152 -14.83 2.33 -14.09
CA GLU A 152 -14.59 1.26 -15.06
C GLU A 152 -15.88 0.55 -15.47
N THR A 153 -16.87 0.43 -14.58
CA THR A 153 -18.13 -0.29 -14.87
C THR A 153 -19.12 0.60 -15.63
N TRP A 154 -19.30 1.85 -15.19
CA TRP A 154 -20.31 2.76 -15.74
C TRP A 154 -19.73 3.70 -16.81
N LYS A 155 -18.41 3.71 -16.98
CA LYS A 155 -17.67 4.54 -17.94
C LYS A 155 -17.85 6.04 -17.73
N GLU A 156 -18.27 6.44 -16.53
CA GLU A 156 -18.47 7.83 -16.11
C GLU A 156 -17.91 8.05 -14.70
N GLU A 157 -17.40 9.26 -14.44
CA GLU A 157 -16.91 9.65 -13.11
C GLU A 157 -18.08 10.01 -12.19
N ILE A 158 -18.65 9.01 -11.53
CA ILE A 158 -19.75 9.18 -10.57
C ILE A 158 -19.22 9.61 -9.21
N LEU A 159 -18.10 9.02 -8.80
CA LEU A 159 -17.40 9.36 -7.57
C LEU A 159 -16.17 10.20 -7.92
N PRO A 160 -15.94 11.34 -7.25
CA PRO A 160 -14.79 12.20 -7.52
C PRO A 160 -13.43 11.49 -7.37
N ILE A 161 -12.76 11.26 -8.50
CA ILE A 161 -11.38 10.74 -8.58
C ILE A 161 -10.40 11.91 -8.75
N LEU A 162 -10.85 12.99 -9.39
CA LEU A 162 -10.12 14.24 -9.63
C LEU A 162 -8.73 13.97 -10.21
N PHE A 163 -8.68 13.58 -11.49
CA PHE A 163 -7.42 13.40 -12.22
C PHE A 163 -6.62 14.70 -12.26
N HIS A 164 -5.29 14.60 -12.18
CA HIS A 164 -4.43 15.76 -12.44
C HIS A 164 -4.45 16.08 -13.94
N GLU A 165 -4.70 17.34 -14.30
CA GLU A 165 -4.56 17.80 -15.68
C GLU A 165 -3.18 17.42 -16.24
N HIS A 166 -3.17 16.87 -17.45
CA HIS A 166 -1.95 16.44 -18.12
C HIS A 166 -0.98 17.62 -18.30
N ILE A 167 0.10 17.63 -17.54
CA ILE A 167 1.28 18.41 -17.92
C ILE A 167 1.90 17.69 -19.14
N PRO A 168 1.99 18.32 -20.32
CA PRO A 168 2.50 17.68 -21.52
C PRO A 168 3.97 17.31 -21.31
N VAL A 169 4.24 16.02 -21.10
CA VAL A 169 5.61 15.49 -21.12
C VAL A 169 6.02 15.38 -22.58
N LYS A 170 6.99 16.19 -22.99
CA LYS A 170 7.63 16.07 -24.31
C LYS A 170 8.26 14.68 -24.40
N ARG A 171 7.60 13.73 -25.09
CA ARG A 171 8.15 12.38 -25.33
C ARG A 171 9.53 12.53 -25.97
N ARG A 172 10.61 12.26 -25.23
CA ARG A 172 11.89 11.94 -25.85
C ARG A 172 11.72 10.56 -26.46
N SER A 173 11.79 10.49 -27.79
CA SER A 173 11.79 9.26 -28.57
C SER A 173 13.05 8.45 -28.25
N VAL A 174 13.02 7.70 -27.15
CA VAL A 174 14.03 6.69 -26.82
C VAL A 174 13.30 5.36 -26.88
N VAL A 175 13.22 4.82 -28.11
CA VAL A 175 13.13 3.42 -28.54
C VAL A 175 12.59 3.47 -29.99
N ARG A 176 13.48 3.76 -30.94
CA ARG A 176 13.37 3.24 -32.31
C ARG A 176 14.55 2.32 -32.50
N GLY A 177 14.32 1.02 -32.38
CA GLY A 177 15.38 0.04 -32.49
C GLY A 177 14.91 -1.39 -32.26
N PHE A 178 13.74 -1.76 -32.76
CA PHE A 178 13.43 -3.17 -33.02
C PHE A 178 12.39 -3.24 -34.15
N SER A 179 12.87 -3.03 -35.38
CA SER A 179 12.17 -3.38 -36.60
C SER A 179 12.48 -4.85 -36.88
N LEU A 180 11.61 -5.75 -36.43
CA LEU A 180 11.59 -7.14 -36.93
C LEU A 180 11.06 -7.09 -38.36
N SER A 181 11.97 -7.19 -39.33
CA SER A 181 11.65 -7.46 -40.72
C SER A 181 11.21 -8.91 -40.86
N LEU A 182 9.90 -9.15 -40.78
CA LEU A 182 9.29 -10.38 -41.27
C LEU A 182 8.63 -10.05 -42.61
N THR A 183 9.40 -10.15 -43.69
CA THR A 183 8.86 -10.38 -45.02
C THR A 183 8.76 -11.89 -45.23
N PRO A 184 7.61 -12.41 -45.67
CA PRO A 184 7.48 -13.81 -46.06
C PRO A 184 8.04 -14.01 -47.47
N ASP A 185 8.96 -14.97 -47.61
CA ASP A 185 9.20 -15.69 -48.87
C ASP A 185 8.54 -17.07 -48.75
#